data_AF-A0A2S9GH59-F1
#
_entry.id   AF-A0A2S9GH59-F1
#
_cell.length_a   1.000
_cell.length_b   1.000
_cell.length_c   1.000
_cell.angle_alpha   90.00
_cell.angle_beta   90.00
_cell.angle_gamma   90.00
#
_symmetry.space_group_name_H-M   'P 1'
#
loop_
_entity.id
_entity.type
_entity.pdbx_description
1 polymer ?
#
loop_
_entity_poly.entity_id
_entity_poly.type
_entity_poly.pdbx_seq_one_letter_code
_entity_poly.pdbx_strand_id
1 'polypeptide(L)'
;TVNEDTVLTVNGPGLLANDTDANGQTLTVVSIGTLPTRGSLEPNSDGSFTYTPGPNLNGTDTFTYKASDGAAETAFTTVTINVTS
;
A
#
# COMPACT_ATOMS: atom_id res chain seq x y z
N THR A 1 11.58 2.00 1.55
CA THR A 1 12.25 3.24 1.10
C THR A 1 12.39 3.18 -0.39
N VAL A 2 12.21 4.30 -1.09
CA VAL A 2 12.32 4.41 -2.56
C VAL A 2 13.13 5.67 -2.91
N ASN A 3 13.87 5.64 -4.02
CA ASN A 3 14.49 6.85 -4.56
C ASN A 3 13.40 7.74 -5.21
N GLU A 4 13.45 9.05 -5.00
CA GLU A 4 12.45 9.99 -5.50
C GLU A 4 12.25 9.91 -7.02
N ASP A 5 13.31 9.73 -7.79
CA ASP A 5 13.28 9.64 -9.25
C ASP A 5 12.95 8.23 -9.76
N THR A 6 12.45 7.35 -8.89
CA THR A 6 12.11 5.97 -9.23
C THR A 6 10.68 5.61 -8.85
N VAL A 7 10.00 4.94 -9.78
CA VAL A 7 8.71 4.31 -9.48
C VAL A 7 8.97 3.11 -8.59
N LEU A 8 8.33 3.09 -7.41
CA LEU A 8 8.28 1.89 -6.58
C LEU A 8 7.24 0.93 -7.15
N THR A 9 7.66 -0.28 -7.50
CA THR A 9 6.75 -1.38 -7.85
C THR A 9 6.87 -2.47 -6.80
N VAL A 10 5.76 -2.79 -6.14
CA VAL A 10 5.67 -3.88 -5.17
C VAL A 10 4.70 -4.93 -5.71
N ASN A 11 5.21 -6.15 -5.88
CA ASN A 11 4.39 -7.28 -6.33
C ASN A 11 3.52 -7.82 -5.19
N GLY A 12 2.45 -8.53 -5.56
CA GLY A 12 1.58 -9.22 -4.62
C GLY A 12 2.35 -10.29 -3.82
N PRO A 13 2.00 -10.54 -2.55
CA PRO A 13 0.85 -10.01 -1.83
C PRO A 13 1.03 -8.57 -1.31
N GLY A 14 2.21 -7.95 -1.49
CA GLY A 14 2.49 -6.55 -1.19
C GLY A 14 1.93 -6.05 0.15
N LEU A 15 0.87 -5.25 0.10
CA LEU A 15 0.15 -4.73 1.27
C LEU A 15 -0.31 -5.82 2.25
N LEU A 16 -0.56 -7.02 1.76
CA LEU A 16 -1.06 -8.17 2.53
C LEU A 16 0.08 -9.08 2.99
N ALA A 17 1.35 -8.78 2.67
CA ALA A 17 2.47 -9.69 2.92
C ALA A 17 2.72 -9.97 4.42
N ASN A 18 2.31 -9.05 5.29
CA ASN A 18 2.38 -9.18 6.74
C ASN A 18 1.03 -9.57 7.38
N ASP A 19 0.00 -9.81 6.59
CA ASP A 19 -1.33 -10.15 7.06
C ASP A 19 -1.53 -11.68 6.99
N THR A 20 -2.26 -12.22 7.97
CA THR A 20 -2.60 -13.65 8.01
C THR A 20 -4.05 -13.81 8.40
N ASP A 21 -4.75 -14.75 7.77
CA ASP A 21 -6.09 -15.17 8.17
C ASP A 21 -6.04 -16.47 8.99
N ALA A 22 -6.79 -16.53 10.09
CA ALA A 22 -6.80 -17.68 11.00
C ALA A 22 -7.48 -18.91 10.40
N ASN A 23 -8.35 -18.73 9.41
CA ASN A 23 -9.03 -19.79 8.68
C ASN A 23 -8.29 -20.16 7.38
N GLY A 24 -7.18 -19.49 7.07
CA GLY A 24 -6.38 -19.72 5.87
C GLY A 24 -7.05 -19.20 4.59
N GLN A 25 -8.02 -18.30 4.69
CA GLN A 25 -8.65 -17.69 3.53
C GLN A 25 -7.71 -16.68 2.86
N THR A 26 -7.84 -16.56 1.54
CA THR A 26 -7.08 -15.56 0.77
C THR A 26 -7.56 -14.16 1.14
N LEU A 27 -6.63 -13.31 1.54
CA LEU A 27 -6.90 -11.89 1.78
C LEU A 27 -6.85 -11.10 0.47
N THR A 28 -7.67 -10.05 0.40
CA THR A 28 -7.65 -9.07 -0.69
C THR A 28 -7.71 -7.66 -0.14
N VAL A 29 -7.09 -6.71 -0.84
CA VAL A 29 -7.27 -5.28 -0.56
C VAL A 29 -8.62 -4.85 -1.12
N VAL A 30 -9.52 -4.42 -0.25
CA VAL A 30 -10.91 -4.07 -0.62
C VAL A 30 -11.17 -2.57 -0.61
N SER A 31 -10.32 -1.78 0.03
CA SER A 31 -10.49 -0.33 0.11
C SER A 31 -9.18 0.40 0.34
N ILE A 32 -9.06 1.58 -0.26
CA ILE A 32 -8.04 2.58 0.03
C ILE A 32 -8.76 3.77 0.67
N GLY A 33 -8.35 4.16 1.87
CA GLY A 33 -9.03 5.19 2.64
C GLY A 33 -8.46 6.58 2.34
N THR A 34 -7.24 6.81 2.81
CA THR A 34 -6.46 8.00 2.48
C THR A 34 -5.49 7.68 1.36
N LEU A 35 -5.30 8.60 0.44
CA LEU A 35 -4.27 8.52 -0.60
C LEU A 35 -3.01 9.27 -0.16
N PRO A 36 -1.85 8.96 -0.76
CA PRO A 36 -0.67 9.79 -0.59
C PRO A 36 -0.94 11.22 -1.06
N THR A 37 -0.33 12.19 -0.39
CA THR A 37 -0.53 13.62 -0.69
C THR A 37 0.62 14.23 -1.48
N ARG A 38 1.77 13.54 -1.55
CA ARG A 38 3.01 14.02 -2.15
C ARG A 38 3.52 13.14 -3.29
N GLY A 39 2.83 12.04 -3.60
CA GLY A 39 3.03 11.17 -4.75
C GLY A 39 1.70 10.56 -5.19
N SER A 40 1.73 9.64 -6.15
CA SER A 40 0.56 8.91 -6.62
C SER A 40 0.67 7.42 -6.33
N LEU A 41 -0.47 6.78 -6.07
CA LEU A 41 -0.59 5.35 -5.76
C LEU A 41 -1.52 4.68 -6.78
N GLU A 42 -1.11 3.54 -7.30
CA GLU A 42 -1.92 2.63 -8.12
C GLU A 42 -1.95 1.25 -7.42
N PRO A 43 -2.96 0.99 -6.57
CA PRO A 43 -3.07 -0.26 -5.81
C PRO A 43 -3.95 -1.28 -6.52
N ASN A 44 -3.69 -2.56 -6.28
CA ASN A 44 -4.47 -3.70 -6.78
C ASN A 44 -5.02 -4.54 -5.62
N SER A 45 -6.07 -5.32 -5.90
CA SER A 45 -6.76 -6.15 -4.89
C SER A 45 -5.91 -7.33 -4.39
N ASP A 46 -4.91 -7.78 -5.14
CA ASP A 46 -3.94 -8.80 -4.72
C ASP A 46 -2.85 -8.24 -3.78
N GLY A 47 -2.95 -6.94 -3.42
CA GLY A 47 -2.02 -6.23 -2.57
C GLY A 47 -0.78 -5.72 -3.27
N SER A 48 -0.59 -6.00 -4.56
CA SER A 48 0.43 -5.31 -5.37
C SER A 48 0.08 -3.83 -5.53
N PHE A 49 1.10 -2.98 -5.69
CA PHE A 49 0.89 -1.56 -5.99
C PHE A 49 2.10 -0.92 -6.67
N THR A 50 1.87 0.18 -7.36
CA THR A 50 2.90 1.12 -7.77
C THR A 50 2.76 2.43 -6.98
N TYR A 51 3.91 3.05 -6.67
CA TYR A 51 3.95 4.40 -6.12
C TYR A 51 4.96 5.23 -6.90
N THR A 52 4.53 6.41 -7.34
CA THR A 52 5.38 7.38 -8.01
C THR A 52 5.54 8.59 -7.09
N PRO A 53 6.75 8.84 -6.56
CA PRO A 53 7.04 10.06 -5.81
C PRO A 53 6.74 11.30 -6.64
N GLY A 54 6.23 12.36 -6.00
CA GLY A 54 6.14 13.67 -6.62
C GLY A 54 7.50 14.37 -6.66
N PRO A 55 7.67 15.37 -7.54
CA PRO A 55 8.96 16.02 -7.76
C PRO A 55 9.53 16.67 -6.48
N ASN A 56 10.82 16.46 -6.22
CA ASN A 56 11.57 16.92 -5.06
C ASN A 56 11.07 16.37 -3.71
N LEU A 57 10.30 15.28 -3.72
CA LEU A 57 9.82 14.64 -2.51
C LEU A 57 10.98 14.05 -1.70
N ASN A 58 11.27 14.68 -0.57
CA ASN A 58 12.11 14.12 0.48
C ASN A 58 11.28 13.93 1.76
N GLY A 59 11.48 12.79 2.43
CA GLY A 59 10.78 12.41 3.66
C GLY A 59 9.67 11.39 3.42
N THR A 60 8.58 11.48 4.18
CA THR A 60 7.53 10.45 4.17
C THR A 60 6.30 10.87 3.39
N ASP A 61 5.63 9.87 2.82
CA ASP A 61 4.25 9.94 2.35
C ASP A 61 3.47 8.73 2.90
N THR A 62 2.15 8.84 2.96
CA THR A 62 1.32 7.85 3.66
C THR A 62 -0.02 7.64 2.98
N PHE A 63 -0.52 6.41 3.04
CA PHE A 63 -1.88 6.07 2.65
C PHE A 63 -2.43 4.99 3.59
N THR A 64 -3.73 4.70 3.50
CA THR A 64 -4.35 3.64 4.29
C THR A 64 -5.10 2.64 3.43
N TYR A 65 -5.12 1.38 3.86
CA TYR A 65 -5.86 0.30 3.20
C TYR A 65 -6.68 -0.53 4.19
N LYS A 66 -7.64 -1.30 3.66
CA LYS A 66 -8.30 -2.41 4.35
C LYS A 66 -8.09 -3.72 3.61
N ALA A 67 -7.91 -4.79 4.37
CA ALA A 67 -7.95 -6.16 3.87
C ALA A 67 -9.28 -6.84 4.21
N SER A 68 -9.65 -7.85 3.44
CA SER A 68 -10.80 -8.72 3.71
C SER A 68 -10.53 -10.14 3.22
N ASP A 69 -11.10 -11.11 3.93
CA ASP A 69 -11.22 -12.52 3.55
C ASP A 69 -12.55 -12.83 2.83
N GLY A 70 -13.37 -11.80 2.55
CA GLY A 70 -14.71 -11.92 1.98
C GLY A 70 -15.84 -12.07 3.02
N ALA A 71 -15.52 -12.30 4.30
CA ALA A 71 -16.49 -12.37 5.39
C ALA A 71 -16.40 -11.16 6.32
N ALA A 72 -15.18 -10.71 6.63
CA ALA A 72 -14.91 -9.57 7.48
C ALA A 72 -13.87 -8.62 6.85
N GLU A 73 -13.89 -7.36 7.28
CA GLU A 73 -12.90 -6.36 6.90
C GLU A 73 -12.05 -5.96 8.11
N THR A 74 -10.79 -5.61 7.85
CA THR A 74 -9.93 -4.99 8.87
C THR A 74 -10.34 -3.54 9.15
N ALA A 75 -9.81 -2.98 10.24
CA ALA A 75 -9.67 -1.54 10.36
C ALA A 75 -8.71 -1.00 9.29
N PHE A 76 -8.67 0.31 9.10
CA PHE A 76 -7.68 0.93 8.21
C PHE A 76 -6.27 0.77 8.79
N THR A 77 -5.36 0.21 7.99
CA THR A 77 -3.93 0.11 8.29
C THR A 77 -3.18 1.21 7.54
N THR A 78 -2.23 1.86 8.21
CA THR A 78 -1.40 2.92 7.61
C THR A 78 -0.14 2.33 6.98
N VAL A 79 0.13 2.73 5.75
CA VAL A 79 1.37 2.46 5.03
C VAL A 79 2.19 3.74 5.02
N THR A 80 3.47 3.63 5.33
CA THR A 80 4.42 4.74 5.26
C THR A 80 5.48 4.45 4.20
N ILE A 81 5.62 5.34 3.23
CA ILE A 81 6.67 5.30 2.22
C ILE A 81 7.72 6.35 2.59
N ASN A 82 8.95 5.90 2.83
CA ASN A 82 10.11 6.77 2.97
C ASN A 82 10.72 7.04 1.59
N VAL A 83 10.82 8.29 1.20
CA VAL A 83 11.39 8.74 -0.08
C VAL A 83 12.67 9.53 0.16
N THR A 84 13.70 9.22 -0.61
CA THR A 84 15.02 9.86 -0.57
C THR A 84 15.46 10.23 -1.98
N SER A 85 16.02 11.41 -2.20
CA SER A 85 16.69 11.74 -3.47
C SER A 85 18.01 10.98 -3.65
#